data_AF-A0A5B8LGK7-F1
#
_entry.id   AF-A0A5B8LGK7-F1
#
_cell.length_a   1.000
_cell.length_b   1.000
_cell.length_c   1.000
_cell.angle_alpha   90.00
_cell.angle_beta   90.00
_cell.angle_gamma   90.00
#
_symmetry.space_group_name_H-M   'P 1'
#
loop_
_entity.id
_entity.type
_entity.pdbx_description
1 polymer ?
#
loop_
_entity_poly.entity_id
_entity_poly.type
_entity_poly.pdbx_seq_one_letter_code
_entity_poly.pdbx_strand_id
1 'polypeptide(L)'
;MSFRGDDIVPQWLSPDTESAAALLEAHPDYRVLRSLPPLDLLPLPAPEGRLRTAAIIDTETTSLDPATGSIIELAICAVTFDGRGRIVGIGPVHDWLEDPGHPLPSEIVKLTGLCDQDLSGQRIDDARVVEMLSTADLIVAHNARFDATWIEQRYSSLAGQAWCCSLTDVDWRGLGYEGRQLGALLGEAAGFFNGRHRADSDVAALVALLTTTLSSGRTACSEMILSAQRPTVRIIAEGARFEVKDRLKARAYKWDQNIRRWGKEVTSNSVDEERAWLAEQAGCRNPSMRDITWYQRHRV
;
A
#
# COMPACT_ATOMS: atom_id res chain seq x y z
N MET A 1 -21.53 41.30 -8.20
CA MET A 1 -21.55 40.46 -6.98
C MET A 1 -20.39 39.48 -7.13
N SER A 2 -19.25 39.82 -6.54
CA SER A 2 -18.01 39.02 -6.62
C SER A 2 -17.92 38.24 -5.31
N PHE A 3 -18.03 36.93 -5.39
CA PHE A 3 -17.60 36.05 -4.31
C PHE A 3 -16.08 35.98 -4.41
N ARG A 4 -15.38 36.76 -3.58
CA ARG A 4 -14.01 36.41 -3.21
C ARG A 4 -14.17 35.25 -2.22
N GLY A 5 -13.81 34.05 -2.65
CA GLY A 5 -13.53 32.99 -1.69
C GLY A 5 -12.34 33.48 -0.87
N ASP A 6 -12.51 33.59 0.43
CA ASP A 6 -11.39 33.77 1.32
C ASP A 6 -10.51 32.52 1.15
N ASP A 7 -9.33 32.69 0.55
CA ASP A 7 -8.30 31.66 0.51
C ASP A 7 -7.87 31.40 1.95
N ILE A 8 -8.48 30.40 2.57
CA ILE A 8 -8.13 29.94 3.91
C ILE A 8 -6.70 29.39 3.81
N VAL A 9 -5.72 30.20 4.22
CA VAL A 9 -4.34 29.75 4.38
C VAL A 9 -4.35 28.58 5.38
N PRO A 10 -3.80 27.41 5.02
CA PRO A 10 -3.76 26.27 5.93
C PRO A 10 -2.98 26.61 7.20
N GLN A 11 -3.53 26.28 8.37
CA GLN A 11 -3.04 26.75 9.69
C GLN A 11 -1.59 26.34 10.03
N TRP A 12 -0.97 25.42 9.29
CA TRP A 12 0.41 24.96 9.54
C TRP A 12 1.46 25.60 8.62
N LEU A 13 1.07 26.48 7.70
CA LEU A 13 1.98 27.16 6.76
C LEU A 13 1.92 28.68 6.94
N SER A 14 3.05 29.36 6.72
CA SER A 14 3.07 30.83 6.80
C SER A 14 2.30 31.45 5.61
N PRO A 15 1.48 32.49 5.83
CA PRO A 15 0.79 33.21 4.76
C PRO A 15 1.74 33.76 3.68
N ASP A 16 2.94 34.20 4.08
CA ASP A 16 3.93 34.73 3.16
C ASP A 16 4.49 33.61 2.27
N THR A 17 4.77 32.44 2.84
CA THR A 17 5.26 31.29 2.07
C THR A 17 4.18 30.72 1.15
N GLU A 18 2.91 30.72 1.57
CA GLU A 18 1.80 30.27 0.70
C GLU A 18 1.55 31.27 -0.44
N SER A 19 1.69 32.58 -0.20
CA SER A 19 1.60 33.57 -1.26
C SER A 19 2.70 33.38 -2.31
N ALA A 20 3.92 33.05 -1.88
CA ALA A 20 5.02 32.72 -2.78
C ALA A 20 4.79 31.39 -3.51
N ALA A 21 4.27 30.37 -2.83
CA ALA A 21 3.91 29.09 -3.41
C ALA A 21 2.85 29.25 -4.52
N ALA A 22 1.77 29.99 -4.24
CA ALA A 22 0.71 30.25 -5.21
C ALA A 22 1.22 30.99 -6.46
N LEU A 23 2.16 31.92 -6.30
CA LEU A 23 2.80 32.60 -7.43
C LEU A 23 3.55 31.62 -8.33
N LEU A 24 4.29 30.68 -7.74
CA LEU A 24 5.03 29.65 -8.48
C LEU A 24 4.09 28.63 -9.12
N GLU A 25 3.05 28.18 -8.41
CA GLU A 25 2.05 27.23 -8.92
C GLU A 25 1.29 27.75 -10.14
N ALA A 26 1.12 29.06 -10.26
CA ALA A 26 0.50 29.68 -11.43
C ALA A 26 1.38 29.61 -12.69
N HIS A 27 2.66 29.28 -12.57
CA HIS A 27 3.60 29.24 -13.67
C HIS A 27 3.84 27.79 -14.16
N PRO A 28 3.73 27.51 -15.48
CA PRO A 28 3.75 26.15 -16.01
C PRO A 28 5.07 25.38 -15.80
N ASP A 29 6.18 26.11 -15.62
CA ASP A 29 7.51 25.51 -15.42
C ASP A 29 7.81 25.12 -13.97
N TYR A 30 6.89 25.37 -13.04
CA TYR A 30 7.07 25.04 -11.63
C TYR A 30 6.07 23.99 -11.19
N ARG A 31 6.55 23.11 -10.31
CA ARG A 31 5.72 22.19 -9.55
C ARG A 31 6.07 22.36 -8.08
N VAL A 32 5.11 22.85 -7.31
CA VAL A 32 5.27 23.08 -5.88
C VAL A 32 4.65 21.91 -5.13
N LEU A 33 5.36 21.39 -4.14
CA LEU A 33 4.85 20.38 -3.23
C LEU A 33 4.81 20.98 -1.83
N ARG A 34 3.76 20.65 -1.07
CA ARG A 34 3.62 21.07 0.33
C ARG A 34 4.09 19.96 1.26
N SER A 35 4.60 20.33 2.44
CA SER A 35 4.81 19.32 3.48
C SER A 35 3.46 18.75 3.88
N LEU A 36 3.38 17.43 4.05
CA LEU A 36 2.17 16.74 4.46
C LEU A 36 1.67 17.32 5.79
N PRO A 37 0.40 17.78 5.89
CA PRO A 37 -0.16 18.21 7.16
C PRO A 37 -0.31 17.09 8.18
N PRO A 38 -0.51 17.45 9.46
CA PRO A 38 -1.22 16.60 10.40
C PRO A 38 -2.51 16.03 9.79
N LEU A 39 -2.76 14.73 9.99
CA LEU A 39 -3.85 14.02 9.32
C LEU A 39 -5.25 14.53 9.69
N ASP A 40 -5.41 15.13 10.87
CA ASP A 40 -6.66 15.75 11.34
C ASP A 40 -7.02 17.02 10.55
N LEU A 41 -6.08 17.57 9.78
CA LEU A 41 -6.30 18.71 8.89
C LEU A 41 -6.56 18.30 7.44
N LEU A 42 -6.52 17.01 7.10
CA LEU A 42 -6.89 16.54 5.77
C LEU A 42 -8.40 16.73 5.54
N PRO A 43 -8.82 17.29 4.39
CA PRO A 43 -10.23 17.48 4.09
C PRO A 43 -10.89 16.13 3.83
N LEU A 44 -11.89 15.78 4.64
CA LEU A 44 -12.68 14.56 4.49
C LEU A 44 -14.10 14.88 4.01
N PRO A 45 -14.65 14.10 3.06
CA PRO A 45 -16.04 14.25 2.64
C PRO A 45 -17.01 13.78 3.72
N ALA A 46 -18.27 14.23 3.62
CA ALA A 46 -19.35 13.64 4.40
C ALA A 46 -19.58 12.16 4.00
N PRO A 47 -19.89 11.28 4.95
CA PRO A 47 -20.06 9.85 4.68
C PRO A 47 -21.27 9.54 3.79
N GLU A 48 -21.09 8.65 2.82
CA GLU A 48 -22.17 8.12 1.97
C GLU A 48 -22.28 6.58 2.05
N GLY A 49 -23.44 6.09 2.49
CA GLY A 49 -23.72 4.66 2.53
C GLY A 49 -23.10 3.94 3.74
N ARG A 50 -22.79 2.65 3.58
CA ARG A 50 -22.28 1.81 4.67
C ARG A 50 -20.83 2.16 5.01
N LEU A 51 -20.56 2.31 6.30
CA LEU A 51 -19.21 2.50 6.81
C LEU A 51 -18.51 1.17 7.06
N ARG A 52 -17.21 1.16 6.80
CA ARG A 52 -16.28 0.06 7.07
C ARG A 52 -14.97 0.65 7.58
N THR A 53 -14.19 -0.18 8.25
CA THR A 53 -12.93 0.23 8.89
C THR A 53 -11.74 -0.42 8.20
N ALA A 54 -10.63 0.30 8.09
CA ALA A 54 -9.36 -0.26 7.66
C ALA A 54 -8.26 0.12 8.65
N ALA A 55 -7.30 -0.77 8.83
CA ALA A 55 -6.04 -0.45 9.49
C ALA A 55 -4.98 -0.21 8.42
N ILE A 56 -4.47 1.02 8.33
CA ILE A 56 -3.35 1.38 7.47
C ILE A 56 -2.07 1.14 8.28
N ILE A 57 -1.14 0.36 7.76
CA ILE A 57 0.07 0.00 8.48
C ILE A 57 1.33 0.17 7.63
N ASP A 58 2.45 0.26 8.32
CA ASP A 58 3.78 0.14 7.76
C ASP A 58 4.71 -0.50 8.81
N THR A 59 5.73 -1.25 8.36
CA THR A 59 6.72 -1.89 9.22
C THR A 59 8.14 -1.60 8.76
N GLU A 60 9.00 -1.21 9.71
CA GLU A 60 10.45 -1.22 9.50
C GLU A 60 11.04 -2.48 10.15
N THR A 61 12.04 -3.07 9.49
CA THR A 61 12.55 -4.40 9.84
C THR A 61 14.06 -4.47 9.71
N THR A 62 14.69 -5.42 10.41
CA THR A 62 16.15 -5.62 10.35
C THR A 62 16.63 -6.34 9.09
N SER A 63 15.73 -6.94 8.30
CA SER A 63 16.03 -7.75 7.12
C SER A 63 14.83 -7.80 6.18
N LEU A 64 15.05 -8.16 4.91
CA LEU A 64 13.95 -8.48 3.99
C LEU A 64 13.41 -9.90 4.17
N ASP A 65 14.13 -10.75 4.92
CA ASP A 65 13.75 -12.14 5.18
C ASP A 65 13.19 -12.31 6.61
N PRO A 66 11.88 -12.57 6.75
CA PRO A 66 11.22 -12.80 8.03
C PRO A 66 11.78 -13.97 8.86
N ALA A 67 12.47 -14.92 8.22
CA ALA A 67 13.11 -16.02 8.95
C ALA A 67 14.37 -15.59 9.71
N THR A 68 14.97 -14.46 9.35
CA THR A 68 16.27 -14.00 9.88
C THR A 68 16.24 -12.61 10.51
N GLY A 69 15.17 -11.85 10.32
CA GLY A 69 15.02 -10.52 10.90
C GLY A 69 13.88 -10.40 11.90
N SER A 70 13.61 -9.17 12.31
CA SER A 70 12.56 -8.78 13.24
C SER A 70 11.97 -7.43 12.83
N ILE A 71 10.72 -7.19 13.24
CA ILE A 71 10.12 -5.85 13.21
C ILE A 71 10.82 -4.98 14.25
N ILE A 72 11.18 -3.75 13.88
CA ILE A 72 11.80 -2.73 14.76
C ILE A 72 10.97 -1.47 14.89
N GLU A 73 10.03 -1.24 13.97
CA GLU A 73 9.02 -0.19 14.08
C GLU A 73 7.71 -0.71 13.45
N LEU A 74 6.58 -0.38 14.06
CA LEU A 74 5.25 -0.68 13.54
C LEU A 74 4.35 0.54 13.79
N ALA A 75 3.86 1.12 12.70
CA ALA A 75 2.85 2.16 12.77
C ALA A 75 1.50 1.67 12.27
N ILE A 76 0.42 2.13 12.92
CA ILE A 76 -0.96 1.79 12.57
C ILE A 76 -1.84 3.03 12.67
N CYS A 77 -2.61 3.31 11.62
CA CYS A 77 -3.69 4.29 11.63
C CYS A 77 -5.02 3.62 11.25
N ALA A 78 -5.99 3.69 12.17
CA ALA A 78 -7.35 3.25 11.86
C ALA A 78 -8.08 4.31 11.04
N VAL A 79 -8.65 3.93 9.91
CA VAL A 79 -9.47 4.82 9.07
C VAL A 79 -10.86 4.24 8.86
N THR A 80 -11.85 5.11 8.67
CA THR A 80 -13.20 4.74 8.26
C THR A 80 -13.40 5.15 6.81
N PHE A 81 -13.91 4.24 5.99
CA PHE A 81 -14.30 4.54 4.62
C PHE A 81 -15.77 4.22 4.38
N ASP A 82 -16.37 4.97 3.46
CA ASP A 82 -17.79 4.87 3.13
C ASP A 82 -18.08 3.85 2.02
N GLY A 83 -19.35 3.75 1.60
CA GLY A 83 -19.77 2.78 0.58
C GLY A 83 -19.19 3.05 -0.81
N ARG A 84 -18.58 4.23 -1.03
CA ARG A 84 -17.88 4.61 -2.26
C ARG A 84 -16.37 4.41 -2.17
N GLY A 85 -15.85 3.98 -1.02
CA GLY A 85 -14.41 3.83 -0.79
C GLY A 85 -13.70 5.16 -0.56
N ARG A 86 -14.41 6.19 -0.09
CA ARG A 86 -13.78 7.46 0.34
C ARG A 86 -13.49 7.37 1.83
N ILE A 87 -12.30 7.79 2.25
CA ILE A 87 -11.98 7.92 3.69
C ILE A 87 -12.79 9.09 4.24
N VAL A 88 -13.50 8.86 5.34
CA VAL A 88 -14.43 9.82 5.98
C VAL A 88 -14.14 10.00 7.46
N GLY A 89 -13.19 9.25 8.01
CA GLY A 89 -12.65 9.42 9.35
C GLY A 89 -11.24 8.87 9.42
N ILE A 90 -10.37 9.58 10.14
CA ILE A 90 -8.98 9.20 10.39
C ILE A 90 -8.77 9.20 11.91
N GLY A 91 -8.32 8.08 12.45
CA GLY A 91 -7.90 7.96 13.85
C GLY A 91 -6.46 8.41 14.06
N PRO A 92 -5.99 8.46 15.32
CA PRO A 92 -4.59 8.75 15.61
C PRO A 92 -3.67 7.68 15.00
N VAL A 93 -2.47 8.09 14.60
CA VAL A 93 -1.38 7.17 14.30
C VAL A 93 -0.83 6.65 15.62
N HIS A 94 -0.80 5.34 15.77
CA HIS A 94 -0.06 4.66 16.82
C HIS A 94 1.27 4.21 16.24
N ASP A 95 2.38 4.54 16.91
CA ASP A 95 3.74 4.20 16.49
C ASP A 95 4.46 3.51 17.66
N TRP A 96 5.08 2.36 17.37
CA TRP A 96 5.80 1.58 18.35
C TRP A 96 7.15 1.15 17.81
N LEU A 97 8.18 1.27 18.65
CA LEU A 97 9.51 0.74 18.42
C LEU A 97 9.69 -0.61 19.12
N GLU A 98 10.61 -1.42 18.61
CA GLU A 98 10.96 -2.72 19.18
C GLU A 98 12.48 -2.90 19.23
N ASP A 99 13.00 -3.28 20.41
CA ASP A 99 14.40 -3.69 20.56
C ASP A 99 14.62 -5.08 19.93
N PRO A 100 15.40 -5.21 18.83
CA PRO A 100 15.68 -6.50 18.21
C PRO A 100 16.63 -7.38 19.05
N GLY A 101 17.23 -6.85 20.11
CA GLY A 101 18.17 -7.56 20.98
C GLY A 101 19.56 -7.77 20.39
N HIS A 102 19.84 -7.17 19.24
CA HIS A 102 21.13 -7.19 18.55
C HIS A 102 21.38 -5.86 17.83
N PRO A 103 22.65 -5.51 17.52
CA PRO A 103 22.94 -4.29 16.77
C PRO A 103 22.25 -4.25 15.40
N LEU A 104 21.77 -3.07 15.01
CA LEU A 104 21.17 -2.86 13.69
C LEU A 104 22.23 -2.91 12.58
N PRO A 105 21.95 -3.57 11.43
CA PRO A 105 22.80 -3.45 10.26
C PRO A 105 22.92 -2.01 9.78
N SER A 106 24.11 -1.62 9.32
CA SER A 106 24.39 -0.22 8.95
C SER A 106 23.50 0.31 7.81
N GLU A 107 23.07 -0.57 6.91
CA GLU A 107 22.12 -0.26 5.85
C GLU A 107 20.72 0.04 6.37
N ILE A 108 20.28 -0.64 7.45
CA ILE A 108 18.98 -0.40 8.09
C ILE A 108 19.00 0.92 8.83
N VAL A 109 20.09 1.23 9.56
CA VAL A 109 20.27 2.55 10.20
C VAL A 109 20.23 3.68 9.18
N LYS A 110 20.89 3.51 8.02
CA LYS A 110 20.87 4.51 6.94
C LYS A 110 19.50 4.65 6.29
N LEU A 111 18.77 3.55 6.17
CA LEU A 111 17.45 3.54 5.54
C LEU A 111 16.43 4.22 6.45
N THR A 112 16.32 3.72 7.69
CA THR A 112 15.26 4.09 8.64
C THR A 112 15.59 5.31 9.50
N GLY A 113 16.88 5.62 9.64
CA GLY A 113 17.35 6.61 10.60
C GLY A 113 17.32 6.15 12.06
N LEU A 114 16.83 4.94 12.36
CA LEU A 114 16.81 4.36 13.71
C LEU A 114 18.19 3.82 14.07
N CYS A 115 18.62 4.02 15.32
CA CYS A 115 19.82 3.43 15.87
C CYS A 115 19.54 2.57 17.11
N ASP A 116 20.53 1.77 17.53
CA ASP A 116 20.41 0.89 18.70
C ASP A 116 19.96 1.63 19.97
N GLN A 117 20.33 2.92 20.11
CA GLN A 117 19.92 3.74 21.25
C GLN A 117 18.44 4.10 21.23
N ASP A 118 17.85 4.31 20.06
CA ASP A 118 16.41 4.61 19.92
C ASP A 118 15.56 3.39 20.27
N LEU A 119 16.05 2.19 19.91
CA LEU A 119 15.34 0.93 20.08
C LEU A 119 15.55 0.27 21.43
N SER A 120 16.62 0.61 22.16
CA SER A 120 16.99 -0.10 23.38
C SER A 120 15.87 -0.14 24.43
N GLY A 121 15.43 -1.35 24.77
CA GLY A 121 14.36 -1.58 25.74
C GLY A 121 12.94 -1.28 25.26
N GLN A 122 12.76 -0.83 24.02
CA GLN A 122 11.45 -0.58 23.43
C GLN A 122 10.71 -1.90 23.15
N ARG A 123 9.39 -1.88 23.25
CA ARG A 123 8.51 -3.01 22.97
C ARG A 123 7.23 -2.52 22.30
N ILE A 124 6.83 -3.23 21.25
CA ILE A 124 5.52 -3.07 20.64
C ILE A 124 4.45 -3.56 21.63
N ASP A 125 3.37 -2.79 21.75
CA ASP A 125 2.17 -3.23 22.48
C ASP A 125 1.39 -4.24 21.63
N ASP A 126 1.82 -5.50 21.70
CA ASP A 126 1.26 -6.62 20.93
C ASP A 126 -0.27 -6.75 21.13
N ALA A 127 -0.77 -6.49 22.34
CA ALA A 127 -2.19 -6.58 22.65
C ALA A 127 -2.99 -5.50 21.93
N ARG A 128 -2.49 -4.27 21.93
CA ARG A 128 -3.11 -3.15 21.22
C ARG A 128 -3.05 -3.34 19.70
N VAL A 129 -1.94 -3.84 19.16
CA VAL A 129 -1.81 -4.17 17.74
C VAL A 129 -2.87 -5.19 17.32
N VAL A 130 -2.97 -6.31 18.06
CA VAL A 130 -3.96 -7.35 17.76
C VAL A 130 -5.39 -6.79 17.87
N GLU A 131 -5.70 -5.96 18.86
CA GLU A 131 -7.01 -5.31 18.98
C GLU A 131 -7.34 -4.46 17.75
N MET A 132 -6.41 -3.58 17.32
CA MET A 132 -6.62 -2.68 16.20
C MET A 132 -6.77 -3.42 14.86
N LEU A 133 -5.94 -4.45 14.65
CA LEU A 133 -5.96 -5.20 13.40
C LEU A 133 -7.14 -6.18 13.34
N SER A 134 -7.45 -6.88 14.43
CA SER A 134 -8.55 -7.86 14.48
C SER A 134 -9.94 -7.26 14.28
N THR A 135 -10.12 -5.99 14.63
CA THR A 135 -11.40 -5.27 14.53
C THR A 135 -11.63 -4.58 13.18
N ALA A 136 -10.57 -4.40 12.38
CA ALA A 136 -10.67 -3.79 11.05
C ALA A 136 -11.33 -4.73 10.03
N ASP A 137 -12.14 -4.19 9.11
CA ASP A 137 -12.68 -4.98 7.99
C ASP A 137 -11.57 -5.45 7.02
N LEU A 138 -10.48 -4.68 6.91
CA LEU A 138 -9.32 -4.96 6.07
C LEU A 138 -8.06 -4.24 6.57
N ILE A 139 -6.90 -4.74 6.19
CA ILE A 139 -5.60 -4.09 6.42
C ILE A 139 -5.07 -3.53 5.09
N VAL A 140 -4.42 -2.38 5.14
CA VAL A 140 -3.77 -1.75 3.99
C VAL A 140 -2.31 -1.46 4.28
N ALA A 141 -1.44 -1.75 3.31
CA ALA A 141 -0.05 -1.28 3.34
C ALA A 141 0.46 -0.98 1.93
N HIS A 142 1.51 -0.17 1.85
CA HIS A 142 2.17 0.16 0.59
C HIS A 142 3.23 -0.90 0.26
N ASN A 143 2.80 -1.97 -0.44
CA ASN A 143 3.52 -3.26 -0.61
C ASN A 143 3.08 -4.34 0.40
N ALA A 144 1.76 -4.46 0.62
CA ALA A 144 1.15 -5.31 1.65
C ALA A 144 1.65 -6.75 1.76
N ARG A 145 2.18 -7.36 0.70
CA ARG A 145 2.78 -8.70 0.80
C ARG A 145 3.94 -8.75 1.80
N PHE A 146 4.72 -7.68 1.88
CA PHE A 146 5.84 -7.56 2.82
C PHE A 146 5.30 -7.53 4.26
N ASP A 147 4.48 -6.53 4.58
CA ASP A 147 3.94 -6.33 5.92
C ASP A 147 3.07 -7.50 6.38
N ALA A 148 2.24 -8.07 5.50
CA ALA A 148 1.42 -9.22 5.83
C ALA A 148 2.25 -10.43 6.28
N THR A 149 3.43 -10.62 5.71
CA THR A 149 4.31 -11.73 6.11
C THR A 149 4.83 -11.51 7.53
N TRP A 150 5.28 -10.29 7.85
CA TRP A 150 5.77 -9.93 9.19
C TRP A 150 4.68 -9.96 10.26
N ILE A 151 3.53 -9.37 9.96
CA ILE A 151 2.38 -9.31 10.87
C ILE A 151 1.82 -10.69 11.15
N GLU A 152 1.61 -11.54 10.13
CA GLU A 152 1.06 -12.89 10.37
C GLU A 152 2.08 -13.82 11.03
N GLN A 153 3.38 -13.61 10.84
CA GLN A 153 4.42 -14.34 11.57
C GLN A 153 4.45 -13.98 13.06
N ARG A 154 4.37 -12.69 13.39
CA ARG A 154 4.36 -12.22 14.80
C ARG A 154 3.01 -12.51 15.48
N TYR A 155 1.91 -12.35 14.74
CA TYR A 155 0.54 -12.43 15.25
C TYR A 155 -0.28 -13.45 14.45
N SER A 156 -0.04 -14.74 14.71
CA SER A 156 -0.74 -15.84 14.01
C SER A 156 -2.28 -15.78 14.08
N SER A 157 -2.85 -15.11 15.08
CA SER A 157 -4.31 -14.89 15.20
C SER A 157 -4.88 -13.96 14.13
N LEU A 158 -4.04 -13.18 13.44
CA LEU A 158 -4.44 -12.29 12.34
C LEU A 158 -4.34 -12.98 10.96
N ALA A 159 -3.91 -14.24 10.92
CA ALA A 159 -3.89 -15.02 9.70
C ALA A 159 -5.30 -15.11 9.11
N GLY A 160 -5.40 -14.85 7.80
CA GLY A 160 -6.67 -14.92 7.07
C GLY A 160 -7.45 -13.61 6.96
N GLN A 161 -6.99 -12.49 7.53
CA GLN A 161 -7.61 -11.18 7.31
C GLN A 161 -7.55 -10.69 5.84
N ALA A 162 -8.41 -9.74 5.47
CA ALA A 162 -8.38 -9.16 4.14
C ALA A 162 -7.23 -8.14 4.05
N TRP A 163 -6.43 -8.21 2.99
CA TRP A 163 -5.39 -7.23 2.71
C TRP A 163 -5.66 -6.49 1.41
N CYS A 164 -5.37 -5.20 1.41
CA CYS A 164 -5.29 -4.36 0.23
C CYS A 164 -3.87 -3.80 0.10
N CYS A 165 -3.37 -3.70 -1.11
CA CYS A 165 -2.03 -3.20 -1.41
C CYS A 165 -2.14 -1.96 -2.29
N SER A 166 -1.83 -0.78 -1.75
CA SER A 166 -1.90 0.45 -2.56
C SER A 166 -0.92 0.44 -3.73
N LEU A 167 0.16 -0.36 -3.66
CA LEU A 167 1.17 -0.45 -4.71
C LEU A 167 0.72 -1.27 -5.93
N THR A 168 -0.08 -2.32 -5.72
CA THR A 168 -0.43 -3.28 -6.78
C THR A 168 -1.91 -3.37 -7.07
N ASP A 169 -2.77 -3.00 -6.12
CA ASP A 169 -4.22 -3.00 -6.31
C ASP A 169 -4.72 -1.68 -6.92
N VAL A 170 -3.84 -0.70 -7.17
CA VAL A 170 -4.14 0.48 -7.98
C VAL A 170 -3.34 0.41 -9.28
N ASP A 171 -4.01 0.58 -10.42
CA ASP A 171 -3.35 0.64 -11.73
C ASP A 171 -2.73 2.02 -11.98
N TRP A 172 -1.71 2.36 -11.20
CA TRP A 172 -1.02 3.65 -11.27
C TRP A 172 -0.55 3.98 -12.69
N ARG A 173 -0.04 2.99 -13.43
CA ARG A 173 0.42 3.20 -14.81
C ARG A 173 -0.74 3.47 -15.76
N GLY A 174 -1.83 2.71 -15.66
CA GLY A 174 -3.04 2.97 -16.44
C GLY A 174 -3.67 4.34 -16.14
N LEU A 175 -3.42 4.88 -14.94
CA LEU A 175 -3.87 6.21 -14.51
C LEU A 175 -2.88 7.34 -14.84
N GLY A 176 -1.74 7.02 -15.47
CA GLY A 176 -0.77 8.00 -15.97
C GLY A 176 0.42 8.28 -15.07
N TYR A 177 0.62 7.52 -14.00
CA TYR A 177 1.76 7.69 -13.09
C TYR A 177 2.95 6.80 -13.52
N GLU A 178 4.14 7.39 -13.60
CA GLU A 178 5.36 6.68 -13.99
C GLU A 178 5.97 5.96 -12.78
N GLY A 179 6.04 6.66 -11.65
CA GLY A 179 6.52 6.17 -10.37
C GLY A 179 5.45 5.40 -9.61
N ARG A 180 5.87 4.44 -8.78
CA ARG A 180 4.97 3.72 -7.86
C ARG A 180 5.46 3.71 -6.41
N GLN A 181 6.61 4.30 -6.12
CA GLN A 181 7.08 4.47 -4.74
C GLN A 181 6.14 5.43 -4.01
N LEU A 182 5.87 5.17 -2.74
CA LEU A 182 4.93 5.95 -1.94
C LEU A 182 5.20 7.46 -2.02
N GLY A 183 6.43 7.92 -1.76
CA GLY A 183 6.77 9.34 -1.83
C GLY A 183 6.62 9.96 -3.23
N ALA A 184 6.84 9.18 -4.30
CA ALA A 184 6.64 9.69 -5.67
C ALA A 184 5.14 9.86 -5.97
N LEU A 185 4.32 8.87 -5.59
CA LEU A 185 2.87 8.93 -5.72
C LEU A 185 2.27 10.02 -4.84
N LEU A 186 2.75 10.20 -3.62
CA LEU A 186 2.33 11.29 -2.74
C LEU A 186 2.59 12.65 -3.38
N GLY A 187 3.77 12.84 -3.96
CA GLY A 187 4.10 14.07 -4.67
C GLY A 187 3.27 14.26 -5.93
N GLU A 188 3.10 13.22 -6.76
CA GLU A 188 2.44 13.29 -8.07
C GLU A 188 0.93 13.34 -7.99
N ALA A 189 0.33 12.54 -7.12
CA ALA A 189 -1.11 12.46 -6.99
C ALA A 189 -1.65 13.46 -5.96
N ALA A 190 -1.00 13.56 -4.79
CA ALA A 190 -1.53 14.32 -3.66
C ALA A 190 -0.92 15.72 -3.50
N GLY A 191 0.19 16.02 -4.18
CA GLY A 191 0.88 17.31 -4.05
C GLY A 191 1.65 17.49 -2.74
N PHE A 192 1.96 16.39 -2.05
CA PHE A 192 2.65 16.42 -0.75
C PHE A 192 4.03 15.77 -0.76
N PHE A 193 4.86 16.12 0.23
CA PHE A 193 6.07 15.40 0.61
C PHE A 193 6.13 15.24 2.13
N ASN A 194 6.83 14.21 2.60
CA ASN A 194 7.10 13.95 4.02
C ASN A 194 8.52 13.41 4.21
N GLY A 195 8.93 13.21 5.48
CA GLY A 195 10.11 12.41 5.79
C GLY A 195 9.93 10.97 5.30
N ARG A 196 11.00 10.34 4.82
CA ARG A 196 10.97 8.96 4.33
C ARG A 196 11.44 7.99 5.41
N HIS A 197 10.95 6.75 5.36
CA HIS A 197 11.51 5.58 6.07
C HIS A 197 11.35 5.65 7.60
N ARG A 198 10.24 6.22 8.04
CA ARG A 198 9.71 6.05 9.38
C ARG A 198 8.28 5.56 9.21
N ALA A 199 7.93 4.50 9.92
CA ALA A 199 6.65 3.83 9.71
C ALA A 199 5.47 4.80 9.94
N ASP A 200 5.56 5.68 10.93
CA ASP A 200 4.53 6.69 11.24
C ASP A 200 4.29 7.67 10.07
N SER A 201 5.38 8.12 9.47
CA SER A 201 5.43 9.06 8.36
C SER A 201 4.90 8.40 7.10
N ASP A 202 5.29 7.16 6.83
CA ASP A 202 4.81 6.39 5.67
C ASP A 202 3.33 5.99 5.81
N VAL A 203 2.85 5.66 7.02
CA VAL A 203 1.40 5.51 7.29
C VAL A 203 0.66 6.81 7.00
N ALA A 204 1.15 7.97 7.47
CA ALA A 204 0.52 9.25 7.22
C ALA A 204 0.48 9.60 5.71
N ALA A 205 1.59 9.37 5.00
CA ALA A 205 1.64 9.53 3.55
C ALA A 205 0.67 8.61 2.82
N LEU A 206 0.56 7.36 3.26
CA LEU A 206 -0.37 6.41 2.66
C LEU A 206 -1.82 6.81 2.90
N VAL A 207 -2.18 7.25 4.12
CA VAL A 207 -3.51 7.80 4.40
C VAL A 207 -3.81 8.97 3.45
N ALA A 208 -2.91 9.94 3.34
CA ALA A 208 -3.10 11.10 2.48
C ALA A 208 -3.26 10.71 1.00
N LEU A 209 -2.40 9.83 0.48
CA LEU A 209 -2.50 9.29 -0.88
C LEU A 209 -3.84 8.60 -1.12
N LEU A 210 -4.34 7.84 -0.14
CA LEU A 210 -5.62 7.13 -0.24
C LEU A 210 -6.83 8.07 -0.26
N THR A 211 -6.73 9.28 0.29
CA THR A 211 -7.77 10.32 0.19
C THR A 211 -7.79 11.01 -1.18
N THR A 212 -6.69 10.97 -1.94
CA THR A 212 -6.53 11.68 -3.21
C THR A 212 -7.50 11.17 -4.27
N THR A 213 -8.23 12.10 -4.92
CA THR A 213 -9.03 11.80 -6.12
C THR A 213 -8.13 11.74 -7.35
N LEU A 214 -8.15 10.62 -8.05
CA LEU A 214 -7.34 10.36 -9.24
C LEU A 214 -8.07 10.81 -10.52
N SER A 215 -7.37 10.75 -11.65
CA SER A 215 -7.89 11.11 -12.97
C SER A 215 -9.16 10.33 -13.40
N SER A 216 -9.41 9.17 -12.78
CA SER A 216 -10.63 8.39 -12.96
C SER A 216 -11.89 8.97 -12.29
N GLY A 217 -11.73 10.01 -11.46
CA GLY A 217 -12.79 10.59 -10.64
C GLY A 217 -13.08 9.81 -9.35
N ARG A 218 -12.31 8.75 -9.04
CA ARG A 218 -12.37 8.00 -7.78
C ARG A 218 -11.19 8.36 -6.88
N THR A 219 -11.35 8.17 -5.58
CA THR A 219 -10.20 8.21 -4.65
C THR A 219 -9.29 7.02 -4.90
N ALA A 220 -8.00 7.14 -4.57
CA ALA A 220 -7.07 6.01 -4.68
C ALA A 220 -7.51 4.83 -3.79
N CYS A 221 -8.10 5.11 -2.61
CA CYS A 221 -8.73 4.11 -1.77
C CYS A 221 -9.85 3.34 -2.48
N SER A 222 -10.72 4.05 -3.20
CA SER A 222 -11.81 3.45 -3.97
C SER A 222 -11.30 2.56 -5.10
N GLU A 223 -10.30 3.02 -5.88
CA GLU A 223 -9.66 2.19 -6.91
C GLU A 223 -9.05 0.91 -6.31
N MET A 224 -8.31 1.07 -5.21
CA MET A 224 -7.65 -0.02 -4.50
C MET A 224 -8.66 -1.07 -4.03
N ILE A 225 -9.71 -0.66 -3.31
CA ILE A 225 -10.72 -1.57 -2.77
C ILE A 225 -11.48 -2.28 -3.90
N LEU A 226 -11.88 -1.56 -4.95
CA LEU A 226 -12.58 -2.15 -6.10
C LEU A 226 -11.72 -3.16 -6.85
N SER A 227 -10.42 -2.93 -6.94
CA SER A 227 -9.47 -3.88 -7.52
C SER A 227 -9.25 -5.09 -6.61
N ALA A 228 -8.99 -4.85 -5.32
CA ALA A 228 -8.71 -5.91 -4.35
C ALA A 228 -9.89 -6.87 -4.17
N GLN A 229 -11.13 -6.37 -4.19
CA GLN A 229 -12.33 -7.18 -4.06
C GLN A 229 -12.65 -8.04 -5.29
N ARG A 230 -12.10 -7.71 -6.47
CA ARG A 230 -12.35 -8.50 -7.68
C ARG A 230 -11.73 -9.89 -7.53
N PRO A 231 -12.53 -10.96 -7.59
CA PRO A 231 -11.98 -12.32 -7.60
C PRO A 231 -11.15 -12.54 -8.85
N THR A 232 -9.98 -13.15 -8.67
CA THR A 232 -9.08 -13.55 -9.75
C THR A 232 -8.80 -15.04 -9.63
N VAL A 233 -8.31 -15.64 -10.71
CA VAL A 233 -7.82 -17.01 -10.72
C VAL A 233 -6.33 -16.98 -10.99
N ARG A 234 -5.54 -17.54 -10.07
CA ARG A 234 -4.12 -17.76 -10.28
C ARG A 234 -3.93 -19.05 -11.07
N ILE A 235 -3.31 -18.93 -12.24
CA ILE A 235 -3.02 -20.01 -13.16
C ILE A 235 -1.51 -20.27 -13.12
N ILE A 236 -1.12 -21.51 -12.82
CA ILE A 236 0.25 -21.99 -12.86
C ILE A 236 0.45 -22.88 -14.08
N ALA A 237 1.45 -22.54 -14.90
CA ALA A 237 1.81 -23.29 -16.10
C ALA A 237 2.60 -24.55 -15.74
N GLU A 238 1.90 -25.59 -15.29
CA GLU A 238 2.50 -26.86 -14.90
C GLU A 238 3.18 -27.57 -16.08
N GLY A 239 4.40 -28.05 -15.83
CA GLY A 239 5.18 -28.76 -16.84
C GLY A 239 5.71 -27.88 -17.98
N ALA A 240 5.62 -26.54 -17.85
CA ALA A 240 6.18 -25.62 -18.82
C ALA A 240 7.68 -25.89 -19.04
N ARG A 241 8.05 -26.19 -20.28
CA ARG A 241 9.45 -26.40 -20.68
C ARG A 241 10.20 -25.07 -20.68
N PHE A 242 11.51 -25.10 -20.48
CA PHE A 242 12.33 -23.88 -20.48
C PHE A 242 12.24 -23.08 -21.79
N GLU A 243 12.07 -23.77 -22.92
CA GLU A 243 11.97 -23.17 -24.27
C GLU A 243 10.78 -22.21 -24.42
N VAL A 244 9.71 -22.37 -23.65
CA VAL A 244 8.50 -21.52 -23.75
C VAL A 244 8.54 -20.30 -22.83
N LYS A 245 9.63 -20.10 -22.07
CA LYS A 245 9.76 -19.01 -21.08
C LYS A 245 9.50 -17.62 -21.67
N ASP A 246 9.96 -17.36 -22.90
CA ASP A 246 9.86 -16.02 -23.48
C ASP A 246 8.43 -15.72 -23.94
N ARG A 247 7.69 -16.75 -24.39
CA ARG A 247 6.25 -16.65 -24.66
C ARG A 247 5.46 -16.40 -23.39
N LEU A 248 5.79 -17.13 -22.31
CA LEU A 248 5.17 -16.94 -20.99
C LEU A 248 5.39 -15.51 -20.47
N LYS A 249 6.63 -15.01 -20.52
CA LYS A 249 6.94 -13.61 -20.16
C LYS A 249 6.16 -12.61 -21.01
N ALA A 250 6.11 -12.80 -22.33
CA ALA A 250 5.36 -11.93 -23.24
C ALA A 250 3.85 -11.91 -22.93
N ARG A 251 3.32 -13.02 -22.41
CA ARG A 251 1.93 -13.15 -21.94
C ARG A 251 1.75 -12.77 -20.45
N ALA A 252 2.72 -12.05 -19.88
CA ALA A 252 2.75 -11.54 -18.50
C ALA A 252 2.78 -12.59 -17.39
N TYR A 253 3.20 -13.83 -17.68
CA TYR A 253 3.55 -14.78 -16.61
C TYR A 253 4.82 -14.33 -15.91
N LYS A 254 4.84 -14.54 -14.60
CA LYS A 254 5.99 -14.30 -13.74
C LYS A 254 6.53 -15.62 -13.22
N TRP A 255 7.85 -15.73 -13.14
CA TRP A 255 8.49 -16.86 -12.51
C TRP A 255 8.43 -16.70 -11.00
N ASP A 256 7.86 -17.69 -10.33
CA ASP A 256 7.86 -17.80 -8.88
C ASP A 256 9.06 -18.68 -8.46
N GLN A 257 9.99 -18.10 -7.70
CA GLN A 257 11.19 -18.80 -7.25
C GLN A 257 10.90 -19.87 -6.18
N ASN A 258 9.83 -19.71 -5.39
CA ASN A 258 9.53 -20.60 -4.27
C ASN A 258 9.01 -21.96 -4.78
N ILE A 259 8.06 -21.92 -5.72
CA ILE A 259 7.52 -23.13 -6.34
C ILE A 259 8.24 -23.51 -7.63
N ARG A 260 9.15 -22.67 -8.12
CA ARG A 260 9.92 -22.85 -9.38
C ARG A 260 8.98 -23.10 -10.56
N ARG A 261 7.99 -22.24 -10.73
CA ARG A 261 6.97 -22.31 -11.79
C ARG A 261 6.61 -20.93 -12.33
N TRP A 262 6.05 -20.90 -13.54
CA TRP A 262 5.45 -19.71 -14.13
C TRP A 262 3.99 -19.59 -13.69
N GLY A 263 3.59 -18.41 -13.23
CA GLY A 263 2.22 -18.13 -12.84
C GLY A 263 1.74 -16.75 -13.25
N LYS A 264 0.42 -16.59 -13.38
CA LYS A 264 -0.22 -15.29 -13.47
C LYS A 264 -1.61 -15.31 -12.86
N GLU A 265 -2.15 -14.13 -12.57
CA GLU A 265 -3.55 -13.95 -12.19
C GLU A 265 -4.35 -13.42 -13.38
N VAL A 266 -5.54 -13.96 -13.58
CA VAL A 266 -6.51 -13.50 -14.57
C VAL A 266 -7.87 -13.32 -13.91
N THR A 267 -8.77 -12.57 -14.55
CA THR A 267 -10.17 -12.53 -14.14
C THR A 267 -10.85 -13.87 -14.45
N SER A 268 -11.90 -14.22 -13.71
CA SER A 268 -12.62 -15.49 -13.90
C SER A 268 -13.12 -15.68 -15.34
N ASN A 269 -13.49 -14.59 -16.02
CA ASN A 269 -13.99 -14.64 -17.40
C ASN A 269 -12.90 -14.95 -18.44
N SER A 270 -11.62 -14.81 -18.10
CA SER A 270 -10.48 -15.05 -19.00
C SER A 270 -9.82 -16.41 -18.78
N VAL A 271 -10.30 -17.23 -17.83
CA VAL A 271 -9.67 -18.51 -17.47
C VAL A 271 -9.68 -19.51 -18.62
N ASP A 272 -10.80 -19.62 -19.35
CA ASP A 272 -10.94 -20.57 -20.46
C ASP A 272 -10.02 -20.20 -21.63
N GLU A 273 -9.98 -18.92 -22.00
CA GLU A 273 -9.07 -18.40 -23.03
C GLU A 273 -7.62 -18.69 -22.63
N GLU A 274 -7.27 -18.46 -21.37
CA GLU A 274 -5.90 -18.61 -20.91
C GLU A 274 -5.47 -20.08 -20.86
N ARG A 275 -6.37 -20.98 -20.44
CA ARG A 275 -6.11 -22.43 -20.46
C ARG A 275 -5.87 -22.92 -21.88
N ALA A 276 -6.68 -22.48 -22.84
CA ALA A 276 -6.51 -22.85 -24.25
C ALA A 276 -5.15 -22.37 -24.78
N TRP A 277 -4.77 -21.12 -24.48
CA TRP A 277 -3.49 -20.56 -24.87
C TRP A 277 -2.30 -21.34 -24.28
N LEU A 278 -2.36 -21.70 -22.98
CA LEU A 278 -1.31 -22.51 -22.35
C LEU A 278 -1.17 -23.90 -22.99
N ALA A 279 -2.27 -24.56 -23.31
CA ALA A 279 -2.27 -25.88 -23.92
C ALA A 279 -1.65 -25.85 -25.32
N GLU A 280 -1.98 -24.84 -26.12
CA GLU A 280 -1.54 -24.71 -27.51
C GLU A 280 -0.12 -24.14 -27.62
N GLN A 281 0.16 -23.03 -26.92
CA GLN A 281 1.36 -22.22 -27.13
C GLN A 281 2.51 -22.56 -26.17
N ALA A 282 2.19 -23.13 -25.00
CA ALA A 282 3.15 -23.50 -23.96
C ALA A 282 3.19 -25.02 -23.69
N GLY A 283 2.34 -25.82 -24.33
CA GLY A 283 2.25 -27.27 -24.13
C GLY A 283 1.72 -27.68 -22.75
N CYS A 284 1.19 -26.74 -21.97
CA CYS A 284 0.73 -26.94 -20.60
C CYS A 284 -0.76 -27.29 -20.60
N ARG A 285 -1.10 -28.58 -20.72
CA ARG A 285 -2.51 -29.02 -20.87
C ARG A 285 -3.30 -29.06 -19.56
N ASN A 286 -2.61 -29.22 -18.43
CA ASN A 286 -3.22 -29.34 -17.11
C ASN A 286 -2.65 -28.26 -16.17
N PRO A 287 -2.92 -26.97 -16.41
CA PRO A 287 -2.46 -25.93 -15.49
C PRO A 287 -3.18 -26.03 -14.15
N SER A 288 -2.45 -25.78 -13.06
CA SER A 288 -3.04 -25.65 -11.72
C SER A 288 -3.76 -24.30 -11.62
N MET A 289 -4.96 -24.30 -11.05
CA MET A 289 -5.80 -23.09 -10.92
C MET A 289 -6.27 -22.95 -9.48
N ARG A 290 -6.24 -21.71 -8.96
CA ARG A 290 -6.71 -21.40 -7.61
C ARG A 290 -7.42 -20.06 -7.61
N ASP A 291 -8.60 -20.01 -7.00
CA ASP A 291 -9.32 -18.76 -6.78
C ASP A 291 -8.57 -17.91 -5.74
N ILE A 292 -8.38 -16.65 -6.10
CA ILE A 292 -7.69 -15.64 -5.32
C ILE A 292 -8.66 -14.50 -5.03
N THR A 293 -8.69 -14.10 -3.77
CA THR A 293 -9.39 -12.91 -3.30
C THR A 293 -8.39 -12.03 -2.56
N TRP A 294 -8.83 -10.92 -1.97
CA TRP A 294 -8.03 -10.10 -1.06
C TRP A 294 -7.58 -10.81 0.24
N TYR A 295 -8.32 -11.81 0.72
CA TYR A 295 -7.79 -12.86 1.57
C TYR A 295 -6.96 -13.74 0.62
N GLN A 296 -5.74 -14.19 0.84
CA GLN A 296 -4.88 -14.92 -0.13
C GLN A 296 -3.98 -14.06 -1.01
N ARG A 297 -4.45 -13.01 -1.74
CA ARG A 297 -3.63 -12.37 -2.79
C ARG A 297 -2.25 -11.90 -2.33
N HIS A 298 -2.20 -11.29 -1.15
CA HIS A 298 -1.00 -10.71 -0.56
C HIS A 298 -0.29 -11.66 0.40
N ARG A 299 -0.62 -12.96 0.36
CA ARG A 299 0.07 -14.01 1.11
C ARG A 299 0.99 -14.82 0.20
N VAL A 300 2.05 -15.36 0.78
CA VAL A 300 3.03 -16.25 0.12
C VAL A 300 2.60 -17.70 0.24
#